data_AF-A0A1F2PB33-F1
#
_entry.id   AF-A0A1F2PB33-F1
#
_cell.length_a   1.000
_cell.length_b   1.000
_cell.length_c   1.000
_cell.angle_alpha   90.00
_cell.angle_beta   90.00
_cell.angle_gamma   90.00
#
_symmetry.space_group_name_H-M   'P 1'
#
loop_
_entity.id
_entity.type
_entity.pdbx_description
1 polymer ?
#
loop_
_entity_poly.entity_id
_entity_poly.type
_entity_poly.pdbx_seq_one_letter_code
_entity_poly.pdbx_strand_id
1 'polypeptide(L)'
;MKREILLIIFLIAVTSIILYTSTETVSLFAGQHTFTAISDSGNQIECTACHSRMNSELSNSSIHDDLSCEACHRYSGTGITFASGDTAGSTQGSESHAAYTPHCLDCHGGSGTWIENTTGSLVFAPPAKAFNESGYGSDYSAHKRFVNDANASDVSPGENEACLACHTDYTVSLSYSYFWNIDYTLSSWSFTSFSYNGTRNYNIKWSKSGAKHEFVSLNSIDCTECHKNIYDALVNGTDGGSNEDYLTHAPVEIDSDKWDTDNPWGHYRYHYIPASNRATWVNSTYCLKCHNVTEYASEHPSDNTTYSLADVSMDTNSTSVHCAEALTCATCHGSGKTKAVIDNPERSGTGHSGSSFVDNIASNYARTFNGDICMGCHEAAIHGKSCSRCHSSGYANVSIESEPSGYCTNN
;
A
#
# COMPACT_ATOMS: atom_id res chain seq x y z
N MET A 1 -10.18 42.21 51.84
CA MET A 1 -11.03 41.01 51.77
C MET A 1 -11.80 40.84 50.44
N LYS A 2 -12.86 41.59 50.12
CA LYS A 2 -13.67 41.30 48.91
C LYS A 2 -12.88 41.34 47.59
N ARG A 3 -11.94 42.29 47.47
CA ARG A 3 -11.12 42.47 46.27
C ARG A 3 -10.04 41.40 46.11
N GLU A 4 -9.50 40.89 47.22
CA GLU A 4 -8.53 39.77 47.23
C GLU A 4 -9.22 38.45 46.90
N ILE A 5 -10.43 38.22 47.42
CA ILE A 5 -11.24 37.04 47.10
C ILE A 5 -11.58 36.99 45.61
N LEU A 6 -11.99 38.13 45.02
CA LEU A 6 -12.24 38.24 43.58
C LEU A 6 -11.00 37.94 42.74
N LEU A 7 -9.83 38.39 43.19
CA LEU A 7 -8.57 38.19 42.46
C LEU A 7 -8.12 36.72 42.51
N ILE A 8 -8.34 36.05 43.66
CA ILE A 8 -8.08 34.61 43.81
C ILE A 8 -9.02 33.78 42.93
N ILE A 9 -10.32 34.08 42.93
CA ILE A 9 -11.30 33.37 42.09
C ILE A 9 -10.95 33.55 40.61
N PHE A 10 -10.55 34.76 40.20
CA PHE A 10 -10.13 35.02 38.83
C PHE A 10 -8.88 34.21 38.44
N LEU A 11 -7.86 34.15 39.32
CA LEU A 11 -6.66 33.34 39.08
C LEU A 11 -6.97 31.84 38.95
N ILE A 12 -7.86 31.32 39.80
CA ILE A 12 -8.28 29.91 39.72
C ILE A 12 -9.00 29.65 38.39
N ALA A 13 -9.94 30.51 38.00
CA ALA A 13 -10.69 30.36 36.76
C ALA A 13 -9.78 30.38 35.52
N VAL A 14 -8.83 31.32 35.47
CA VAL A 14 -7.85 31.42 34.38
C VAL A 14 -6.96 30.19 34.34
N THR A 15 -6.45 29.72 35.49
CA THR A 15 -5.60 28.52 35.56
C THR A 15 -6.36 27.28 35.11
N SER A 16 -7.62 27.12 35.52
CA SER A 16 -8.47 26.00 35.10
C SER A 16 -8.74 26.00 33.60
N ILE A 17 -8.94 27.17 32.98
CA ILE A 17 -9.11 27.29 31.52
C ILE A 17 -7.80 26.93 30.80
N ILE A 18 -6.64 27.39 31.30
CA ILE A 18 -5.33 27.03 30.73
C ILE A 18 -5.10 25.51 30.81
N LEU A 19 -5.38 24.88 31.94
CA LEU A 19 -5.25 23.42 32.09
C LEU A 19 -6.25 22.63 31.26
N TYR A 20 -7.47 23.17 31.07
CA TYR A 20 -8.49 22.53 30.21
C TYR A 20 -8.14 22.64 28.72
N THR A 21 -7.42 23.69 28.32
CA THR A 21 -7.07 23.95 26.91
C THR A 21 -5.65 23.52 26.54
N SER A 22 -4.80 23.14 27.51
CA SER A 22 -3.47 22.61 27.23
C SER A 22 -3.57 21.20 26.68
N THR A 23 -3.10 21.01 25.45
CA THR A 23 -2.90 19.69 24.82
C THR A 23 -1.59 19.02 25.27
N GLU A 24 -0.71 19.77 25.91
CA GLU A 24 0.55 19.30 26.49
C GLU A 24 0.29 18.63 27.85
N THR A 25 0.80 17.42 28.06
CA THR A 25 0.78 16.78 29.38
C THR A 25 1.72 17.52 30.34
N VAL A 26 1.18 18.39 31.19
CA VAL A 26 1.96 19.04 32.26
C VAL A 26 2.14 18.06 33.42
N SER A 27 3.29 17.39 33.46
CA SER A 27 3.74 16.64 34.64
C SER A 27 4.30 17.62 35.68
N LEU A 28 3.48 18.02 36.65
CA LEU A 28 3.87 18.92 37.73
C LEU A 28 4.24 18.11 38.97
N PHE A 29 5.53 18.07 39.34
CA PHE A 29 5.99 17.36 40.56
C PHE A 29 6.72 18.30 41.51
N ALA A 30 6.03 18.73 42.57
CA ALA A 30 6.67 19.32 43.74
C ALA A 30 7.02 18.21 44.75
N GLY A 31 8.30 17.81 44.82
CA GLY A 31 8.84 16.99 45.91
C GLY A 31 8.68 15.45 45.83
N GLN A 32 8.51 14.85 44.64
CA GLN A 32 8.19 13.40 44.51
C GLN A 32 9.03 12.56 43.52
N HIS A 33 10.24 12.99 43.13
CA HIS A 33 11.12 12.11 42.34
C HIS A 33 12.06 11.29 43.22
N THR A 34 11.74 10.03 43.47
CA THR A 34 12.76 8.99 43.67
C THR A 34 13.15 8.48 42.29
N PHE A 35 14.40 8.70 41.89
CA PHE A 35 14.93 8.10 40.66
C PHE A 35 14.94 6.58 40.83
N THR A 36 14.33 5.85 39.90
CA THR A 36 14.47 4.39 39.85
C THR A 36 15.93 4.07 39.61
N ALA A 37 16.47 3.15 40.40
CA ALA A 37 17.83 2.70 40.26
C ALA A 37 17.99 2.04 38.88
N ILE A 38 18.74 2.69 37.98
CA ILE A 38 19.24 2.05 36.76
C ILE A 38 20.46 1.15 37.06
N SER A 39 20.85 1.05 38.33
CA SER A 39 22.00 0.31 38.85
C SER A 39 21.74 -1.17 39.12
N ASP A 40 20.59 -1.68 38.71
CA ASP A 40 20.29 -3.11 38.76
C ASP A 40 20.49 -3.70 37.36
N SER A 41 21.04 -4.92 37.29
CA SER A 41 21.27 -5.65 36.03
C SER A 41 20.03 -5.61 35.14
N GLY A 42 20.13 -4.96 33.98
CA GLY A 42 19.05 -4.89 32.99
C GLY A 42 18.36 -3.53 32.85
N ASN A 43 18.75 -2.50 33.63
CA ASN A 43 18.13 -1.17 33.60
C ASN A 43 16.61 -1.22 33.79
N GLN A 44 16.17 -1.53 35.01
CA GLN A 44 14.76 -1.73 35.41
C GLN A 44 13.90 -0.47 35.33
N ILE A 45 13.77 0.09 34.14
CA ILE A 45 12.78 1.11 33.84
C ILE A 45 11.47 0.35 33.58
N GLU A 46 10.58 0.38 34.57
CA GLU A 46 9.25 -0.23 34.47
C GLU A 46 8.38 0.53 33.45
N CYS A 47 8.60 0.31 32.16
CA CYS A 47 7.93 0.99 31.05
C CYS A 47 6.41 0.96 31.22
N THR A 48 5.86 -0.18 31.64
CA THR A 48 4.43 -0.44 31.80
C THR A 48 3.79 0.32 32.95
N ALA A 49 4.56 0.80 33.93
CA ALA A 49 4.06 1.63 35.01
C ALA A 49 3.55 3.00 34.49
N CYS A 50 4.18 3.52 33.44
CA CYS A 50 3.79 4.77 32.79
C CYS A 50 3.04 4.54 31.46
N HIS A 51 3.37 3.47 30.74
CA HIS A 51 2.84 3.15 29.41
C HIS A 51 1.93 1.91 29.41
N SER A 52 1.14 1.73 30.48
CA SER A 52 0.24 0.57 30.65
C SER A 52 -0.71 0.37 29.47
N ARG A 53 -1.23 1.46 28.89
CA ARG A 53 -2.04 1.41 27.67
C ARG A 53 -1.28 0.82 26.48
N MET A 54 -0.04 1.25 26.25
CA MET A 54 0.77 0.75 25.13
C MET A 54 1.09 -0.74 25.33
N ASN A 55 1.32 -1.15 26.57
CA ASN A 55 1.49 -2.57 26.91
C ASN A 55 0.22 -3.38 26.62
N SER A 56 -0.96 -2.85 26.95
CA SER A 56 -2.23 -3.50 26.61
C SER A 56 -2.45 -3.61 25.10
N GLU A 57 -2.11 -2.58 24.33
CA GLU A 57 -2.16 -2.60 22.85
C GLU A 57 -1.21 -3.69 22.31
N LEU A 58 0.04 -3.74 22.79
CA LEU A 58 1.02 -4.75 22.37
C LEU A 58 0.57 -6.18 22.69
N SER A 59 0.07 -6.41 23.90
CA SER A 59 -0.46 -7.72 24.32
C SER A 59 -1.71 -8.15 23.55
N ASN A 60 -2.38 -7.25 22.83
CA ASN A 60 -3.53 -7.56 21.98
C ASN A 60 -3.14 -7.81 20.52
N SER A 61 -1.84 -7.72 20.19
CA SER A 61 -1.36 -7.87 18.83
C SER A 61 -1.47 -9.31 18.33
N SER A 62 -1.66 -9.48 17.03
CA SER A 62 -1.58 -10.79 16.35
C SER A 62 -0.13 -11.21 16.06
N ILE A 63 0.78 -10.24 16.01
CA ILE A 63 2.22 -10.41 15.83
C ILE A 63 2.93 -9.49 16.83
N HIS A 64 4.15 -9.84 17.24
CA HIS A 64 4.92 -9.08 18.25
C HIS A 64 4.34 -9.07 19.68
N ASP A 65 3.28 -9.83 19.96
CA ASP A 65 2.71 -9.97 21.31
C ASP A 65 3.65 -10.67 22.29
N ASP A 66 4.63 -11.40 21.76
CA ASP A 66 5.69 -12.06 22.51
C ASP A 66 6.90 -11.16 22.78
N LEU A 67 6.95 -9.94 22.25
CA LEU A 67 8.06 -8.99 22.44
C LEU A 67 7.83 -8.08 23.66
N SER A 68 8.93 -7.70 24.33
CA SER A 68 8.88 -6.69 25.40
C SER A 68 9.03 -5.28 24.83
N CYS A 69 8.71 -4.25 25.62
CA CYS A 69 8.96 -2.85 25.22
C CYS A 69 10.44 -2.63 24.89
N GLU A 70 11.34 -3.23 25.67
CA GLU A 70 12.80 -3.11 25.53
C GLU A 70 13.31 -3.81 24.28
N ALA A 71 12.65 -4.88 23.81
CA ALA A 71 13.03 -5.58 22.58
C ALA A 71 13.05 -4.63 21.37
N CYS A 72 12.13 -3.66 21.34
CA CYS A 72 12.07 -2.62 20.30
C CYS A 72 12.76 -1.33 20.72
N HIS A 73 12.39 -0.77 21.88
CA HIS A 73 12.82 0.57 22.30
C HIS A 73 14.25 0.64 22.86
N ARG A 74 14.90 -0.52 23.07
CA ARG A 74 16.29 -0.62 23.51
C ARG A 74 17.10 -1.57 22.62
N TYR A 75 16.67 -1.74 21.36
CA TYR A 75 17.35 -2.57 20.39
C TYR A 75 18.79 -2.09 20.16
N SER A 76 19.76 -2.98 20.36
CA SER A 76 21.20 -2.66 20.32
C SER A 76 21.79 -2.67 18.90
N GLY A 77 21.05 -3.15 17.90
CA GLY A 77 21.53 -3.23 16.51
C GLY A 77 21.64 -1.88 15.80
N THR A 78 21.09 -0.80 16.37
CA THR A 78 21.18 0.56 15.83
C THR A 78 22.48 1.29 16.15
N GLY A 79 23.26 0.79 17.12
CA GLY A 79 24.42 1.49 17.66
C GLY A 79 24.08 2.61 18.65
N ILE A 80 22.80 2.81 18.99
CA ILE A 80 22.37 3.75 20.04
C ILE A 80 22.89 3.26 21.40
N THR A 81 23.56 4.16 22.13
CA THR A 81 23.99 3.87 23.49
C THR A 81 22.95 4.39 24.48
N PHE A 82 22.32 3.47 25.20
CA PHE A 82 21.39 3.79 26.27
C PHE A 82 22.12 4.00 27.59
N ALA A 83 21.55 4.83 28.48
CA ALA A 83 22.07 4.88 29.84
C ALA A 83 21.92 3.51 30.49
N SER A 84 22.97 3.13 31.21
CA SER A 84 22.99 1.91 32.01
C SER A 84 23.72 2.15 33.32
N GLY A 85 23.45 1.32 34.32
CA GLY A 85 24.25 1.32 35.53
C GLY A 85 24.26 -0.01 36.21
N ASP A 86 25.19 -0.16 37.14
CA ASP A 86 25.12 -1.15 38.19
C ASP A 86 25.51 -0.51 39.54
N THR A 87 25.52 -1.29 40.62
CA THR A 87 26.00 -0.82 41.94
C THR A 87 27.49 -0.42 41.94
N ALA A 88 28.25 -0.71 40.88
CA ALA A 88 29.66 -0.40 40.71
C ALA A 88 29.91 0.84 39.82
N GLY A 89 28.94 1.31 39.05
CA GLY A 89 29.07 2.53 38.23
C GLY A 89 27.90 2.80 37.30
N SER A 90 27.98 3.90 36.53
CA SER A 90 26.99 4.23 35.51
C SER A 90 27.66 4.58 34.17
N THR A 91 27.00 4.20 33.09
CA THR A 91 27.30 4.59 31.72
C THR A 91 26.23 5.60 31.29
N GLN A 92 26.66 6.78 30.89
CA GLN A 92 25.77 7.76 30.30
C GLN A 92 25.36 7.31 28.89
N GLY A 93 24.05 7.33 28.59
CA GLY A 93 23.58 7.21 27.21
C GLY A 93 23.88 8.49 26.43
N SER A 94 24.54 8.37 25.29
CA SER A 94 24.91 9.51 24.44
C SER A 94 23.80 9.94 23.49
N GLU A 95 22.98 9.00 23.03
CA GLU A 95 21.90 9.24 22.06
C GLU A 95 20.49 9.13 22.69
N SER A 96 20.31 8.25 23.68
CA SER A 96 19.05 8.14 24.43
C SER A 96 19.26 7.79 25.90
N HIS A 97 18.46 8.39 26.79
CA HIS A 97 18.50 8.09 28.21
C HIS A 97 17.99 6.67 28.50
N ALA A 98 16.80 6.31 28.00
CA ALA A 98 16.08 5.12 28.46
C ALA A 98 15.51 4.27 27.33
N ALA A 99 15.06 4.93 26.27
CA ALA A 99 14.35 4.33 25.15
C ALA A 99 14.39 5.33 23.99
N TYR A 100 14.43 4.83 22.76
CA TYR A 100 14.24 5.65 21.57
C TYR A 100 12.94 5.27 20.87
N THR A 101 12.48 6.07 19.92
CA THR A 101 11.38 5.66 19.04
C THR A 101 11.95 4.79 17.91
N PRO A 102 11.66 3.48 17.89
CA PRO A 102 12.24 2.57 16.91
C PRO A 102 11.73 2.87 15.50
N HIS A 103 12.59 2.65 14.51
CA HIS A 103 12.18 2.53 13.12
C HIS A 103 11.77 1.08 12.84
N CYS A 104 10.75 0.85 12.01
CA CYS A 104 10.38 -0.50 11.59
C CYS A 104 11.58 -1.20 10.92
N LEU A 105 12.36 -0.46 10.13
CA LEU A 105 13.53 -0.97 9.44
C LEU A 105 14.76 -1.15 10.33
N ASP A 106 14.72 -0.80 11.62
CA ASP A 106 15.82 -1.19 12.54
C ASP A 106 15.95 -2.71 12.62
N CYS A 107 14.81 -3.41 12.59
CA CYS A 107 14.75 -4.87 12.67
C CYS A 107 14.38 -5.53 11.34
N HIS A 108 13.52 -4.88 10.55
CA HIS A 108 13.10 -5.37 9.24
C HIS A 108 14.02 -4.89 8.09
N GLY A 109 15.06 -4.12 8.39
CA GLY A 109 16.05 -3.64 7.44
C GLY A 109 17.00 -4.73 6.94
N GLY A 110 17.71 -4.46 5.84
CA GLY A 110 18.75 -5.31 5.26
C GLY A 110 18.36 -6.79 5.07
N SER A 111 19.00 -7.68 5.84
CA SER A 111 18.73 -9.12 5.83
C SER A 111 17.73 -9.57 6.91
N GLY A 112 17.16 -8.65 7.68
CA GLY A 112 16.47 -8.94 8.93
C GLY A 112 17.44 -9.21 10.08
N THR A 113 16.91 -9.37 11.28
CA THR A 113 17.67 -9.62 12.50
C THR A 113 16.97 -10.64 13.40
N TRP A 114 17.75 -11.29 14.27
CA TRP A 114 17.20 -12.04 15.39
C TRP A 114 17.04 -11.12 16.60
N ILE A 115 15.93 -11.26 17.31
CA ILE A 115 15.58 -10.49 18.52
C ILE A 115 15.19 -11.48 19.60
N GLU A 116 15.51 -11.18 20.85
CA GLU A 116 15.07 -11.95 22.00
C GLU A 116 13.64 -11.54 22.39
N ASN A 117 12.74 -12.52 22.52
CA ASN A 117 11.38 -12.30 22.97
C ASN A 117 11.26 -12.36 24.51
N THR A 118 10.07 -12.13 25.05
CA THR A 118 9.79 -12.14 26.51
C THR A 118 10.13 -13.44 27.23
N THR A 119 10.27 -14.56 26.50
CA THR A 119 10.67 -15.86 27.06
C THR A 119 12.19 -16.09 27.06
N GLY A 120 12.97 -15.16 26.51
CA GLY A 120 14.40 -15.31 26.25
C GLY A 120 14.72 -16.10 24.98
N SER A 121 13.71 -16.40 24.15
CA SER A 121 13.89 -17.14 22.90
C SER A 121 14.20 -16.19 21.76
N LEU A 122 15.11 -16.59 20.85
CA LEU A 122 15.39 -15.83 19.65
C LEU A 122 14.28 -16.04 18.61
N VAL A 123 13.68 -14.94 18.16
CA VAL A 123 12.72 -14.88 17.05
C VAL A 123 13.31 -14.06 15.91
N PHE A 124 13.01 -14.44 14.67
CA PHE A 124 13.57 -13.78 13.49
C PHE A 124 12.60 -12.73 12.96
N ALA A 125 13.04 -11.47 12.89
CA ALA A 125 12.37 -10.40 12.18
C ALA A 125 12.76 -10.48 10.69
N PRO A 126 11.85 -10.91 9.79
CA PRO A 126 12.19 -11.05 8.38
C PRO A 126 12.39 -9.68 7.70
N PRO A 127 13.25 -9.59 6.68
CA PRO A 127 13.49 -8.33 5.99
C PRO A 127 12.26 -7.86 5.23
N ALA A 128 11.93 -6.57 5.34
CA ALA A 128 11.02 -5.86 4.46
C ALA A 128 11.74 -5.52 3.14
N LYS A 129 11.95 -6.54 2.30
CA LYS A 129 12.87 -6.52 1.15
C LYS A 129 12.78 -5.28 0.25
N ALA A 130 11.57 -4.80 -0.07
CA ALA A 130 11.43 -3.64 -0.96
C ALA A 130 11.89 -2.32 -0.35
N PHE A 131 11.94 -2.24 0.98
CA PHE A 131 12.43 -1.06 1.69
C PHE A 131 13.94 -1.13 1.96
N ASN A 132 14.58 -2.26 1.63
CA ASN A 132 16.02 -2.45 1.73
C ASN A 132 16.78 -2.08 0.46
N GLU A 133 16.07 -1.62 -0.58
CA GLU A 133 16.65 -1.06 -1.79
C GLU A 133 16.83 0.46 -1.65
N SER A 134 17.87 1.03 -2.28
CA SER A 134 18.11 2.48 -2.27
C SER A 134 16.89 3.24 -2.79
N GLY A 135 16.34 4.14 -1.98
CA GLY A 135 15.15 4.91 -2.34
C GLY A 135 13.82 4.15 -2.17
N TYR A 136 13.76 3.16 -1.27
CA TYR A 136 12.56 2.40 -0.91
C TYR A 136 11.96 1.58 -2.05
N GLY A 137 12.84 0.97 -2.84
CA GLY A 137 12.47 0.09 -3.94
C GLY A 137 12.62 0.74 -5.31
N SER A 138 12.53 -0.09 -6.33
CA SER A 138 12.29 0.36 -7.70
C SER A 138 10.93 1.08 -7.84
N ASP A 139 10.72 1.81 -8.94
CA ASP A 139 9.42 2.44 -9.27
C ASP A 139 8.31 1.41 -9.60
N TYR A 140 8.55 0.13 -9.33
CA TYR A 140 7.58 -0.96 -9.38
C TYR A 140 6.87 -1.19 -8.04
N SER A 141 7.42 -0.66 -6.93
CA SER A 141 6.76 -0.76 -5.61
C SER A 141 5.57 0.20 -5.53
N ALA A 142 4.36 -0.35 -5.39
CA ALA A 142 3.12 0.42 -5.33
C ALA A 142 3.10 1.44 -4.18
N HIS A 143 3.85 1.18 -3.10
CA HIS A 143 3.86 2.00 -1.89
C HIS A 143 5.09 2.91 -1.75
N LYS A 144 6.02 2.91 -2.72
CA LYS A 144 7.23 3.73 -2.67
C LYS A 144 6.93 5.22 -2.41
N ARG A 145 5.90 5.76 -3.06
CA ARG A 145 5.51 7.16 -2.87
C ARG A 145 5.03 7.43 -1.44
N PHE A 146 4.16 6.57 -0.92
CA PHE A 146 3.63 6.69 0.44
C PHE A 146 4.76 6.66 1.48
N VAL A 147 5.75 5.77 1.29
CA VAL A 147 6.94 5.72 2.15
C VAL A 147 7.79 6.98 2.02
N ASN A 148 8.02 7.49 0.81
CA ASN A 148 8.76 8.74 0.63
C ASN A 148 8.08 9.93 1.33
N ASP A 149 6.76 10.01 1.24
CA ASP A 149 5.99 11.07 1.91
C ASP A 149 6.00 10.88 3.44
N ALA A 150 5.95 9.65 3.95
CA ALA A 150 6.15 9.34 5.37
C ALA A 150 7.54 9.78 5.87
N ASN A 151 8.61 9.53 5.10
CA ASN A 151 9.96 9.96 5.47
C ASN A 151 10.14 11.48 5.45
N ALA A 152 9.33 12.19 4.66
CA ALA A 152 9.32 13.65 4.63
C ALA A 152 8.40 14.27 5.69
N SER A 153 7.64 13.45 6.43
CA SER A 153 6.73 13.85 7.49
C SER A 153 7.46 13.94 8.83
N ASP A 154 7.12 14.94 9.64
CA ASP A 154 7.64 15.09 11.01
C ASP A 154 6.77 14.36 12.05
N VAL A 155 5.74 13.61 11.62
CA VAL A 155 4.76 12.96 12.51
C VAL A 155 5.31 11.68 13.15
N SER A 156 6.18 10.95 12.45
CA SER A 156 6.83 9.74 12.94
C SER A 156 8.23 9.61 12.33
N PRO A 157 9.19 8.98 13.02
CA PRO A 157 10.51 8.77 12.43
C PRO A 157 10.46 7.91 11.16
N GLY A 158 10.97 8.47 10.07
CA GLY A 158 11.18 7.76 8.81
C GLY A 158 9.93 7.10 8.21
N GLU A 159 10.05 5.83 7.83
CA GLU A 159 9.03 5.06 7.14
C GLU A 159 7.87 4.59 8.03
N ASN A 160 7.97 4.78 9.35
CA ASN A 160 7.06 4.22 10.33
C ASN A 160 5.60 4.55 10.05
N GLU A 161 5.30 5.76 9.59
CA GLU A 161 3.92 6.14 9.30
C GLU A 161 3.30 5.27 8.20
N ALA A 162 4.06 4.94 7.16
CA ALA A 162 3.60 4.06 6.09
C ALA A 162 3.49 2.60 6.54
N CYS A 163 4.42 2.11 7.37
CA CYS A 163 4.37 0.75 7.90
C CYS A 163 3.20 0.57 8.88
N LEU A 164 3.09 1.45 9.87
CA LEU A 164 2.08 1.37 10.92
C LEU A 164 0.66 1.52 10.37
N ALA A 165 0.48 2.29 9.28
CA ALA A 165 -0.81 2.44 8.61
C ALA A 165 -1.46 1.08 8.28
N CYS A 166 -0.66 0.14 7.76
CA CYS A 166 -1.13 -1.19 7.37
C CYS A 166 -0.96 -2.22 8.50
N HIS A 167 0.16 -2.17 9.23
CA HIS A 167 0.56 -3.23 10.17
C HIS A 167 0.01 -3.06 11.58
N THR A 168 -0.75 -1.99 11.86
CA THR A 168 -1.37 -1.79 13.18
C THR A 168 -2.84 -1.46 13.11
N ASP A 169 -3.50 -1.48 14.26
CA ASP A 169 -4.87 -1.04 14.43
C ASP A 169 -5.00 0.51 14.54
N TYR A 170 -4.04 1.23 13.97
CA TYR A 170 -4.02 2.69 13.92
C TYR A 170 -5.00 3.21 12.85
N THR A 171 -5.79 4.21 13.21
CA THR A 171 -6.71 4.86 12.25
C THR A 171 -5.92 5.71 11.27
N VAL A 172 -6.16 5.48 9.98
CA VAL A 172 -5.51 6.22 8.89
C VAL A 172 -6.57 6.85 8.01
N SER A 173 -6.31 8.07 7.55
CA SER A 173 -7.09 8.72 6.51
C SER A 173 -6.16 9.06 5.36
N LEU A 174 -6.41 8.49 4.19
CA LEU A 174 -5.60 8.74 2.99
C LEU A 174 -6.43 9.49 1.96
N SER A 175 -5.79 10.50 1.35
CA SER A 175 -6.34 11.22 0.22
C SER A 175 -5.53 10.91 -1.02
N TYR A 176 -6.22 10.42 -2.04
CA TYR A 176 -5.63 10.14 -3.34
C TYR A 176 -6.04 11.22 -4.33
N SER A 177 -5.07 11.69 -5.11
CA SER A 177 -5.26 12.68 -6.18
C SER A 177 -4.84 12.09 -7.52
N TYR A 178 -5.71 12.17 -8.53
CA TYR A 178 -5.50 11.60 -9.87
C TYR A 178 -6.00 12.55 -10.96
N PHE A 179 -5.61 12.31 -12.21
CA PHE A 179 -6.04 13.12 -13.34
C PHE A 179 -7.54 12.95 -13.60
N TRP A 180 -8.21 14.01 -14.05
CA TRP A 180 -9.64 13.92 -14.40
C TRP A 180 -9.86 13.23 -15.73
N ASN A 181 -8.99 13.49 -16.70
CA ASN A 181 -9.06 12.89 -18.01
C ASN A 181 -7.66 12.68 -18.62
N ILE A 182 -7.60 11.75 -19.57
CA ILE A 182 -6.48 11.58 -20.49
C ILE A 182 -7.08 11.65 -21.89
N ASP A 183 -6.54 12.55 -22.71
CA ASP A 183 -6.94 12.76 -24.10
C ASP A 183 -5.77 12.40 -25.00
N TYR A 184 -5.99 11.50 -25.96
CA TYR A 184 -4.96 11.13 -26.92
C TYR A 184 -5.55 10.82 -28.29
N THR A 185 -4.74 11.01 -29.34
CA THR A 185 -5.10 10.66 -30.72
C THR A 185 -4.03 9.75 -31.31
N LEU A 186 -4.46 8.61 -31.85
CA LEU A 186 -3.58 7.65 -32.50
C LEU A 186 -3.70 7.74 -34.03
N SER A 187 -2.56 7.66 -34.71
CA SER A 187 -2.48 7.45 -36.16
C SER A 187 -1.46 6.35 -36.42
N SER A 188 -1.86 5.31 -37.14
CA SER A 188 -0.99 4.15 -37.44
C SER A 188 -0.28 3.59 -36.19
N TRP A 189 -1.02 3.41 -35.08
CA TRP A 189 -0.49 2.93 -33.78
C TRP A 189 0.59 3.80 -33.14
N SER A 190 0.66 5.07 -33.52
CA SER A 190 1.53 6.07 -32.91
C SER A 190 0.72 7.26 -32.42
N PHE A 191 1.08 7.83 -31.27
CA PHE A 191 0.43 9.04 -30.78
C PHE A 191 0.77 10.24 -31.65
N THR A 192 -0.26 10.99 -32.01
CA THR A 192 -0.16 12.31 -32.65
C THR A 192 -0.49 13.43 -31.67
N SER A 193 -1.20 13.11 -30.58
CA SER A 193 -1.43 13.96 -29.42
C SER A 193 -1.56 13.10 -28.17
N PHE A 194 -1.13 13.63 -27.03
CA PHE A 194 -1.32 13.05 -25.71
C PHE A 194 -1.33 14.19 -24.67
N SER A 195 -2.37 14.26 -23.86
CA SER A 195 -2.51 15.22 -22.78
C SER A 195 -3.36 14.65 -21.66
N TYR A 196 -3.18 15.15 -20.45
CA TYR A 196 -4.00 14.82 -19.29
C TYR A 196 -4.31 16.11 -18.54
N ASN A 197 -5.50 16.23 -17.96
CA ASN A 197 -5.88 17.41 -17.20
C ASN A 197 -6.85 17.11 -16.06
N GLY A 198 -7.13 18.16 -15.29
CA GLY A 198 -7.99 18.12 -14.12
C GLY A 198 -7.45 17.29 -12.96
N THR A 199 -8.15 17.35 -11.83
CA THR A 199 -7.82 16.59 -10.63
C THR A 199 -9.09 16.03 -10.03
N ARG A 200 -9.09 14.73 -9.79
CA ARG A 200 -10.09 14.02 -9.01
C ARG A 200 -9.44 13.62 -7.69
N ASN A 201 -10.24 13.60 -6.64
CA ASN A 201 -9.80 13.13 -5.34
C ASN A 201 -10.75 12.07 -4.82
N TYR A 202 -10.21 11.01 -4.23
CA TYR A 202 -10.98 10.11 -3.38
C TYR A 202 -10.28 9.96 -2.04
N ASN A 203 -11.09 9.87 -0.99
CA ASN A 203 -10.62 9.73 0.37
C ASN A 203 -11.04 8.35 0.87
N ILE A 204 -10.13 7.71 1.57
CA ILE A 204 -10.43 6.52 2.37
C ILE A 204 -10.13 6.83 3.83
N LYS A 205 -10.86 6.15 4.70
CA LYS A 205 -10.62 6.21 6.13
C LYS A 205 -10.82 4.83 6.74
N TRP A 206 -9.77 4.29 7.34
CA TRP A 206 -9.85 3.06 8.13
C TRP A 206 -10.12 3.44 9.57
N SER A 207 -11.39 3.31 9.97
CA SER A 207 -11.77 3.58 11.36
C SER A 207 -11.44 2.35 12.20
N LYS A 208 -10.19 2.30 12.66
CA LYS A 208 -9.64 1.27 13.57
C LYS A 208 -9.70 1.77 15.02
N SER A 209 -9.21 1.00 16.01
CA SER A 209 -9.19 1.45 17.41
C SER A 209 -8.33 2.71 17.64
N GLY A 210 -7.35 2.96 16.76
CA GLY A 210 -6.36 4.02 16.92
C GLY A 210 -5.14 3.58 17.71
N ALA A 211 -4.99 2.30 18.00
CA ALA A 211 -3.83 1.73 18.69
C ALA A 211 -2.61 1.68 17.75
N LYS A 212 -1.47 2.25 18.20
CA LYS A 212 -0.20 2.23 17.44
C LYS A 212 0.70 1.06 17.81
N HIS A 213 0.41 0.41 18.94
CA HIS A 213 1.16 -0.75 19.41
C HIS A 213 0.36 -2.05 19.29
N GLU A 214 -0.82 -2.04 18.67
CA GLU A 214 -1.59 -3.25 18.38
C GLU A 214 -1.32 -3.67 16.93
N PHE A 215 -0.42 -4.63 16.73
CA PHE A 215 -0.04 -5.10 15.40
C PHE A 215 -1.00 -6.16 14.88
N VAL A 216 -1.44 -5.99 13.63
CA VAL A 216 -2.44 -6.87 13.01
C VAL A 216 -1.79 -7.98 12.18
N SER A 217 -2.52 -9.06 11.95
CA SER A 217 -2.07 -10.17 11.10
C SER A 217 -1.88 -9.73 9.65
N LEU A 218 -0.86 -10.25 8.97
CA LEU A 218 -0.63 -9.98 7.54
C LEU A 218 -1.85 -10.37 6.68
N ASN A 219 -2.59 -11.41 7.08
CA ASN A 219 -3.79 -11.86 6.37
C ASN A 219 -5.00 -10.91 6.53
N SER A 220 -4.90 -9.91 7.42
CA SER A 220 -5.94 -8.89 7.60
C SER A 220 -5.68 -7.62 6.77
N ILE A 221 -4.55 -7.54 6.06
CA ILE A 221 -4.22 -6.41 5.21
C ILE A 221 -4.88 -6.60 3.85
N ASP A 222 -5.95 -5.85 3.58
CA ASP A 222 -6.70 -5.92 2.33
C ASP A 222 -6.37 -4.73 1.41
N CYS A 223 -5.93 -5.05 0.19
CA CYS A 223 -5.62 -4.07 -0.84
C CYS A 223 -6.83 -3.19 -1.18
N THR A 224 -8.05 -3.75 -1.13
CA THR A 224 -9.28 -3.08 -1.53
C THR A 224 -9.70 -1.98 -0.55
N GLU A 225 -9.23 -2.03 0.69
CA GLU A 225 -9.40 -0.94 1.66
C GLU A 225 -8.62 0.32 1.26
N CYS A 226 -7.45 0.14 0.63
CA CYS A 226 -6.61 1.22 0.08
C CYS A 226 -7.10 1.66 -1.31
N HIS A 227 -7.47 0.67 -2.12
CA HIS A 227 -7.81 0.80 -3.53
C HIS A 227 -9.33 0.69 -3.71
N LYS A 228 -10.11 1.44 -2.93
CA LYS A 228 -11.58 1.41 -2.95
C LYS A 228 -12.14 1.63 -4.36
N ASN A 229 -11.54 2.51 -5.14
CA ASN A 229 -11.96 2.75 -6.52
C ASN A 229 -11.79 1.50 -7.42
N ILE A 230 -10.79 0.66 -7.17
CA ILE A 230 -10.64 -0.64 -7.84
C ILE A 230 -11.73 -1.60 -7.40
N TYR A 231 -12.05 -1.63 -6.11
CA TYR A 231 -13.20 -2.40 -5.63
C TYR A 231 -14.49 -1.95 -6.29
N ASP A 232 -14.75 -0.64 -6.34
CA ASP A 232 -15.94 -0.07 -6.97
C ASP A 232 -16.00 -0.42 -8.45
N ALA A 233 -14.88 -0.29 -9.18
CA ALA A 233 -14.75 -0.67 -10.58
C ALA A 233 -15.11 -2.15 -10.81
N LEU A 234 -14.50 -3.03 -10.02
CA LEU A 234 -14.59 -4.48 -10.21
C LEU A 234 -15.90 -5.07 -9.69
N VAL A 235 -16.48 -4.51 -8.62
CA VAL A 235 -17.60 -5.12 -7.90
C VAL A 235 -18.91 -4.38 -8.14
N ASN A 236 -18.90 -3.07 -7.89
CA ASN A 236 -20.12 -2.28 -7.99
C ASN A 236 -20.44 -1.95 -9.46
N GLY A 237 -19.41 -1.95 -10.31
CA GLY A 237 -19.50 -1.30 -11.61
C GLY A 237 -19.72 0.20 -11.43
N THR A 238 -19.58 0.96 -12.50
CA THR A 238 -20.19 2.29 -12.53
C THR A 238 -21.68 2.12 -12.77
N ASP A 239 -22.51 2.83 -12.00
CA ASP A 239 -23.95 2.89 -12.21
C ASP A 239 -24.21 3.32 -13.68
N GLY A 240 -24.52 2.32 -14.51
CA GLY A 240 -24.69 2.42 -15.95
C GLY A 240 -25.94 3.22 -16.35
N GLY A 241 -25.90 4.53 -16.11
CA GLY A 241 -26.76 5.47 -16.82
C GLY A 241 -26.47 5.42 -18.32
N SER A 242 -27.37 5.99 -19.13
CA SER A 242 -27.31 5.96 -20.61
C SER A 242 -26.11 6.70 -21.23
N ASN A 243 -25.16 7.18 -20.43
CA ASN A 243 -23.93 7.86 -20.81
C ASN A 243 -22.79 7.22 -19.99
N GLU A 244 -22.44 6.00 -20.37
CA GLU A 244 -21.56 5.08 -19.65
C GLU A 244 -20.15 5.67 -19.43
N ASP A 245 -19.86 6.10 -18.19
CA ASP A 245 -18.50 6.23 -17.70
C ASP A 245 -18.14 4.87 -17.10
N TYR A 246 -17.23 4.10 -17.72
CA TYR A 246 -16.80 2.81 -17.18
C TYR A 246 -15.59 3.02 -16.26
N LEU A 247 -15.74 2.68 -14.97
CA LEU A 247 -14.57 2.42 -14.13
C LEU A 247 -14.00 1.07 -14.56
N THR A 248 -12.81 1.05 -15.14
CA THR A 248 -12.22 -0.19 -15.67
C THR A 248 -10.92 -0.50 -14.97
N HIS A 249 -10.88 -1.64 -14.30
CA HIS A 249 -9.67 -2.37 -13.92
C HIS A 249 -9.74 -3.71 -14.63
N ALA A 250 -8.62 -4.30 -15.05
CA ALA A 250 -8.67 -5.66 -15.57
C ALA A 250 -9.27 -6.55 -14.46
N PRO A 251 -10.39 -7.26 -14.70
CA PRO A 251 -10.83 -7.81 -15.96
C PRO A 251 -11.98 -7.05 -16.64
N VAL A 252 -11.94 -7.03 -17.97
CA VAL A 252 -13.06 -6.58 -18.82
C VAL A 252 -14.16 -7.63 -18.80
N GLU A 253 -15.41 -7.21 -18.60
CA GLU A 253 -16.56 -8.08 -18.78
C GLU A 253 -16.61 -8.62 -20.21
N ILE A 254 -16.53 -9.94 -20.34
CA ILE A 254 -16.66 -10.61 -21.64
C ILE A 254 -18.14 -10.88 -21.84
N ASP A 255 -18.80 -9.98 -22.55
CA ASP A 255 -20.09 -10.29 -23.16
C ASP A 255 -19.86 -11.39 -24.20
N SER A 256 -20.34 -12.61 -23.93
CA SER A 256 -20.17 -13.77 -24.80
C SER A 256 -20.77 -13.58 -26.20
N ASP A 257 -21.67 -12.62 -26.37
CA ASP A 257 -22.26 -12.28 -27.67
C ASP A 257 -21.39 -11.29 -28.48
N LYS A 258 -20.37 -10.68 -27.84
CA LYS A 258 -19.48 -9.68 -28.43
C LYS A 258 -18.00 -10.10 -28.42
N TRP A 259 -17.62 -11.04 -27.57
CA TRP A 259 -16.25 -11.50 -27.39
C TRP A 259 -16.22 -13.03 -27.18
N ASP A 260 -15.37 -13.74 -27.93
CA ASP A 260 -15.15 -15.18 -27.72
C ASP A 260 -14.59 -15.44 -26.31
N THR A 261 -15.06 -16.49 -25.63
CA THR A 261 -14.59 -16.90 -24.29
C THR A 261 -13.11 -17.28 -24.28
N ASP A 262 -12.61 -17.70 -25.44
CA ASP A 262 -11.21 -17.96 -25.68
C ASP A 262 -10.53 -16.76 -26.37
N ASN A 263 -9.24 -16.62 -26.14
CA ASN A 263 -8.44 -15.71 -26.96
C ASN A 263 -8.19 -16.33 -28.36
N PRO A 264 -7.68 -15.57 -29.35
CA PRO A 264 -7.43 -16.08 -30.70
C PRO A 264 -6.49 -17.28 -30.81
N TRP A 265 -5.85 -17.69 -29.71
CA TRP A 265 -4.94 -18.83 -29.62
C TRP A 265 -5.58 -20.04 -28.91
N GLY A 266 -6.88 -20.01 -28.62
CA GLY A 266 -7.61 -21.12 -27.99
C GLY A 266 -7.34 -21.27 -26.50
N HIS A 267 -6.83 -20.24 -25.82
CA HIS A 267 -6.71 -20.23 -24.38
C HIS A 267 -7.89 -19.49 -23.74
N TYR A 268 -8.39 -20.06 -22.64
CA TYR A 268 -9.38 -19.40 -21.79
C TYR A 268 -8.85 -18.04 -21.34
N ARG A 269 -9.68 -17.00 -21.46
CA ARG A 269 -9.25 -15.63 -21.12
C ARG A 269 -8.94 -15.51 -19.63
N TYR A 270 -7.72 -15.05 -19.35
CA TYR A 270 -7.16 -14.88 -18.01
C TYR A 270 -7.89 -13.80 -17.19
N HIS A 271 -8.40 -12.77 -17.87
CA HIS A 271 -9.06 -11.60 -17.30
C HIS A 271 -10.59 -11.76 -17.29
N TYR A 272 -11.15 -12.78 -16.64
CA TYR A 272 -12.61 -12.88 -16.51
C TYR A 272 -13.05 -13.19 -15.08
N ILE A 273 -14.04 -12.44 -14.59
CA ILE A 273 -14.77 -12.73 -13.35
C ILE A 273 -16.27 -12.67 -13.66
N PRO A 274 -17.04 -13.74 -13.39
CA PRO A 274 -18.49 -13.70 -13.47
C PRO A 274 -19.09 -12.64 -12.53
N ALA A 275 -20.12 -11.92 -12.97
CA ALA A 275 -20.76 -10.87 -12.17
C ALA A 275 -21.20 -11.34 -10.77
N SER A 276 -21.73 -12.56 -10.66
CA SER A 276 -22.14 -13.18 -9.40
C SER A 276 -21.01 -13.42 -8.40
N ASN A 277 -19.75 -13.40 -8.88
CA ASN A 277 -18.58 -13.78 -8.11
C ASN A 277 -17.66 -12.60 -7.79
N ARG A 278 -17.93 -11.41 -8.36
CA ARG A 278 -17.08 -10.21 -8.25
C ARG A 278 -16.74 -9.87 -6.79
N ALA A 279 -17.75 -9.62 -5.96
CA ALA A 279 -17.56 -9.25 -4.57
C ALA A 279 -16.74 -10.30 -3.79
N THR A 280 -17.06 -11.57 -3.97
CA THR A 280 -16.39 -12.66 -3.25
C THR A 280 -14.94 -12.83 -3.68
N TRP A 281 -14.65 -12.80 -4.98
CA TRP A 281 -13.31 -13.04 -5.51
C TRP A 281 -12.39 -11.84 -5.28
N VAL A 282 -12.90 -10.62 -5.47
CA VAL A 282 -12.13 -9.38 -5.22
C VAL A 282 -11.65 -9.29 -3.77
N ASN A 283 -12.50 -9.67 -2.81
CA ASN A 283 -12.16 -9.70 -1.38
C ASN A 283 -11.32 -10.91 -0.93
N SER A 284 -10.87 -11.78 -1.84
CA SER A 284 -10.16 -13.00 -1.44
C SER A 284 -8.98 -13.32 -2.35
N THR A 285 -9.23 -13.80 -3.56
CA THR A 285 -8.21 -14.47 -4.38
C THR A 285 -7.90 -13.72 -5.67
N TYR A 286 -8.71 -12.73 -6.03
CA TYR A 286 -8.60 -12.07 -7.32
C TYR A 286 -7.32 -11.24 -7.48
N CYS A 287 -6.97 -10.42 -6.49
CA CYS A 287 -5.76 -9.62 -6.54
C CYS A 287 -4.52 -10.52 -6.63
N LEU A 288 -4.51 -11.65 -5.89
CA LEU A 288 -3.43 -12.63 -5.94
C LEU A 288 -3.29 -13.26 -7.33
N LYS A 289 -4.40 -13.49 -8.04
CA LYS A 289 -4.38 -14.04 -9.41
C LYS A 289 -3.51 -13.23 -10.37
N CYS A 290 -3.31 -11.93 -10.14
CA CYS A 290 -2.43 -11.12 -10.98
C CYS A 290 -1.16 -10.71 -10.23
N HIS A 291 -1.29 -10.18 -9.02
CA HIS A 291 -0.19 -9.59 -8.26
C HIS A 291 0.68 -10.63 -7.52
N ASN A 292 0.17 -11.85 -7.30
CA ASN A 292 0.91 -12.95 -6.70
C ASN A 292 0.50 -14.31 -7.29
N VAL A 293 0.76 -14.51 -8.59
CA VAL A 293 0.37 -15.70 -9.35
C VAL A 293 0.88 -17.00 -8.72
N THR A 294 2.09 -17.00 -8.17
CA THR A 294 2.66 -18.15 -7.44
C THR A 294 1.78 -18.56 -6.25
N GLU A 295 1.38 -17.61 -5.40
CA GLU A 295 0.51 -17.89 -4.26
C GLU A 295 -0.87 -18.36 -4.74
N TYR A 296 -1.47 -17.64 -5.69
CA TYR A 296 -2.76 -18.02 -6.26
C TYR A 296 -2.76 -19.44 -6.85
N ALA A 297 -1.73 -19.80 -7.62
CA ALA A 297 -1.58 -21.13 -8.20
C ALA A 297 -1.39 -22.23 -7.15
N SER A 298 -0.78 -21.90 -6.01
CA SER A 298 -0.64 -22.84 -4.88
C SER A 298 -1.98 -23.11 -4.19
N GLU A 299 -2.84 -22.09 -4.08
CA GLU A 299 -4.18 -22.21 -3.52
C GLU A 299 -5.19 -22.81 -4.51
N HIS A 300 -4.96 -22.63 -5.83
CA HIS A 300 -5.87 -23.02 -6.91
C HIS A 300 -5.15 -23.90 -7.96
N PRO A 301 -4.70 -25.12 -7.59
CA PRO A 301 -3.88 -25.95 -8.46
C PRO A 301 -4.59 -26.40 -9.76
N SER A 302 -5.92 -26.47 -9.77
CA SER A 302 -6.72 -26.76 -10.98
C SER A 302 -6.65 -25.65 -12.03
N ASP A 303 -6.51 -24.41 -11.57
CA ASP A 303 -6.49 -23.23 -12.42
C ASP A 303 -5.09 -23.06 -13.04
N ASN A 304 -4.05 -23.52 -12.33
CA ASN A 304 -2.68 -23.54 -12.84
C ASN A 304 -2.58 -24.26 -14.20
N THR A 305 -3.20 -25.44 -14.31
CA THR A 305 -3.20 -26.21 -15.56
C THR A 305 -4.06 -25.58 -16.66
N THR A 306 -5.13 -24.87 -16.28
CA THR A 306 -6.10 -24.30 -17.24
C THR A 306 -5.58 -23.02 -17.88
N TYR A 307 -4.92 -22.17 -17.09
CA TYR A 307 -4.47 -20.84 -17.52
C TYR A 307 -2.95 -20.75 -17.74
N SER A 308 -2.23 -21.86 -17.52
CA SER A 308 -0.76 -21.90 -17.53
C SER A 308 -0.15 -20.88 -16.57
N LEU A 309 -0.63 -20.85 -15.32
CA LEU A 309 -0.23 -19.83 -14.35
C LEU A 309 1.27 -19.87 -14.03
N ALA A 310 1.88 -21.07 -14.03
CA ALA A 310 3.31 -21.26 -13.87
C ALA A 310 4.17 -20.54 -14.92
N ASP A 311 3.65 -20.30 -16.12
CA ASP A 311 4.39 -19.57 -17.16
C ASP A 311 4.33 -18.06 -16.91
N VAL A 312 3.24 -17.57 -16.32
CA VAL A 312 3.02 -16.14 -16.03
C VAL A 312 3.70 -15.73 -14.72
N SER A 313 3.91 -16.65 -13.77
CA SER A 313 4.56 -16.35 -12.49
C SER A 313 6.00 -15.86 -12.61
N MET A 314 6.68 -16.07 -13.74
CA MET A 314 7.98 -15.49 -14.04
C MET A 314 7.89 -14.01 -14.47
N ASP A 315 6.75 -13.62 -15.04
CA ASP A 315 6.49 -12.25 -15.47
C ASP A 315 5.91 -11.39 -14.35
N THR A 316 5.22 -12.03 -13.41
CA THR A 316 4.66 -11.44 -12.19
C THR A 316 5.50 -11.81 -10.97
N ASN A 317 5.04 -11.54 -9.75
CA ASN A 317 5.68 -12.03 -8.51
C ASN A 317 7.10 -11.49 -8.26
N SER A 318 7.35 -10.21 -8.52
CA SER A 318 8.63 -9.60 -8.19
C SER A 318 9.05 -9.85 -6.73
N THR A 319 10.26 -10.37 -6.55
CA THR A 319 10.85 -10.54 -5.21
C THR A 319 11.40 -9.23 -4.62
N SER A 320 11.33 -8.14 -5.40
CA SER A 320 11.81 -6.80 -5.04
C SER A 320 10.72 -5.90 -4.45
N VAL A 321 9.46 -6.35 -4.38
CA VAL A 321 8.35 -5.54 -3.84
C VAL A 321 7.79 -6.16 -2.56
N HIS A 322 7.29 -5.30 -1.64
CA HIS A 322 6.99 -5.70 -0.26
C HIS A 322 5.57 -6.26 -0.09
N CYS A 323 4.59 -5.73 -0.83
CA CYS A 323 3.19 -6.15 -0.72
C CYS A 323 2.49 -6.31 -2.08
N ALA A 324 2.76 -5.40 -3.04
CA ALA A 324 2.20 -5.47 -4.37
C ALA A 324 3.13 -4.80 -5.39
N GLU A 325 3.39 -5.52 -6.48
CA GLU A 325 3.97 -4.93 -7.67
C GLU A 325 2.89 -4.14 -8.40
N ALA A 326 3.21 -2.90 -8.79
CA ALA A 326 2.38 -2.14 -9.71
C ALA A 326 2.50 -2.76 -11.12
N LEU A 327 1.60 -3.70 -11.41
CA LEU A 327 1.52 -4.38 -12.69
C LEU A 327 0.96 -3.45 -13.77
N THR A 328 1.36 -3.71 -15.00
CA THR A 328 0.82 -3.03 -16.18
C THR A 328 0.49 -4.08 -17.23
N CYS A 329 -0.20 -3.68 -18.30
CA CYS A 329 -0.43 -4.56 -19.43
C CYS A 329 0.90 -5.12 -19.97
N ALA A 330 1.95 -4.29 -20.03
CA ALA A 330 3.29 -4.69 -20.47
C ALA A 330 3.96 -5.76 -19.60
N THR A 331 3.54 -5.95 -18.35
CA THR A 331 4.05 -7.02 -17.47
C THR A 331 3.89 -8.38 -18.14
N CYS A 332 2.70 -8.66 -18.69
CA CYS A 332 2.38 -9.96 -19.30
C CYS A 332 2.33 -9.89 -20.83
N HIS A 333 2.07 -8.71 -21.40
CA HIS A 333 1.83 -8.52 -22.83
C HIS A 333 2.96 -7.84 -23.60
N GLY A 334 4.02 -7.39 -22.91
CA GLY A 334 5.21 -6.82 -23.55
C GLY A 334 6.02 -7.85 -24.36
N SER A 335 6.98 -7.38 -25.16
CA SER A 335 7.87 -8.27 -25.90
C SER A 335 8.70 -9.15 -24.97
N GLY A 336 8.84 -10.42 -25.33
CA GLY A 336 9.57 -11.43 -24.53
C GLY A 336 8.79 -11.95 -23.32
N LYS A 337 7.54 -11.53 -23.14
CA LYS A 337 6.65 -12.00 -22.06
C LYS A 337 5.85 -13.22 -22.47
N THR A 338 5.42 -14.01 -21.48
CA THR A 338 4.69 -15.27 -21.65
C THR A 338 3.40 -15.10 -22.45
N LYS A 339 2.70 -13.96 -22.27
CA LYS A 339 1.45 -13.65 -23.00
C LYS A 339 1.63 -12.45 -23.93
N ALA A 340 2.83 -12.29 -24.50
CA ALA A 340 3.13 -11.22 -25.46
C ALA A 340 2.04 -11.09 -26.53
N VAL A 341 1.68 -9.85 -26.87
CA VAL A 341 0.68 -9.62 -27.93
C VAL A 341 1.25 -10.09 -29.26
N ILE A 342 0.56 -11.02 -29.92
CA ILE A 342 0.89 -11.47 -31.27
C ILE A 342 -0.20 -10.95 -32.21
N ASP A 343 0.19 -10.34 -33.33
CA ASP A 343 -0.78 -9.97 -34.37
C ASP A 343 -1.42 -11.26 -34.93
N ASN A 344 -2.75 -11.32 -35.02
CA ASN A 344 -3.43 -12.45 -35.65
C ASN A 344 -3.25 -12.37 -37.18
N PRO A 345 -2.45 -13.25 -37.79
CA PRO A 345 -2.17 -13.18 -39.23
C PRO A 345 -3.40 -13.56 -40.08
N GLU A 346 -4.40 -14.24 -39.51
CA GLU A 346 -5.58 -14.75 -40.23
C GLU A 346 -6.72 -13.73 -40.33
N ARG A 347 -6.75 -12.69 -39.49
CA ARG A 347 -7.85 -11.68 -39.48
C ARG A 347 -7.49 -10.33 -40.10
N SER A 348 -6.36 -10.21 -40.80
CA SER A 348 -5.98 -9.01 -41.59
C SER A 348 -6.11 -7.66 -40.87
N GLY A 349 -5.95 -7.66 -39.55
CA GLY A 349 -5.79 -6.45 -38.75
C GLY A 349 -4.36 -6.41 -38.24
N THR A 350 -3.63 -5.33 -38.50
CA THR A 350 -2.35 -5.02 -37.85
C THR A 350 -2.63 -4.62 -36.41
N GLY A 351 -3.19 -5.55 -35.64
CA GLY A 351 -4.00 -5.31 -34.46
C GLY A 351 -3.27 -4.69 -33.29
N HIS A 352 -1.94 -4.73 -33.28
CA HIS A 352 -1.08 -3.92 -32.41
C HIS A 352 0.22 -3.54 -33.16
N SER A 353 0.21 -3.61 -34.49
CA SER A 353 1.36 -3.53 -35.43
C SER A 353 2.72 -3.85 -34.79
N GLY A 354 2.92 -5.14 -34.51
CA GLY A 354 4.12 -5.69 -33.87
C GLY A 354 4.16 -5.42 -32.37
N SER A 355 4.89 -6.24 -31.62
CA SER A 355 5.12 -6.11 -30.15
C SER A 355 5.53 -4.70 -29.66
N SER A 356 5.80 -3.78 -30.57
CA SER A 356 6.20 -2.39 -30.34
C SER A 356 5.18 -1.50 -29.63
N PHE A 357 3.86 -1.65 -29.78
CA PHE A 357 2.94 -0.67 -29.18
C PHE A 357 2.94 -0.72 -27.66
N VAL A 358 2.68 -1.89 -27.06
CA VAL A 358 2.68 -2.09 -25.60
C VAL A 358 4.04 -1.73 -25.00
N ASP A 359 5.13 -2.14 -25.65
CA ASP A 359 6.49 -1.80 -25.25
C ASP A 359 6.77 -0.29 -25.37
N ASN A 360 6.24 0.36 -26.41
CA ASN A 360 6.37 1.80 -26.62
C ASN A 360 5.64 2.59 -25.53
N ILE A 361 4.43 2.16 -25.13
CA ILE A 361 3.73 2.75 -23.99
C ILE A 361 4.59 2.60 -22.73
N ALA A 362 5.06 1.38 -22.44
CA ALA A 362 5.87 1.10 -21.26
C ALA A 362 7.18 1.87 -21.20
N SER A 363 7.78 2.16 -22.35
CA SER A 363 9.10 2.80 -22.43
C SER A 363 9.02 4.33 -22.47
N ASN A 364 7.94 4.91 -22.99
CA ASN A 364 7.87 6.36 -23.29
C ASN A 364 6.87 7.12 -22.44
N TYR A 365 5.97 6.43 -21.74
CA TYR A 365 4.95 7.06 -20.91
C TYR A 365 5.13 6.64 -19.45
N ALA A 366 4.71 7.51 -18.52
CA ALA A 366 4.69 7.15 -17.11
C ALA A 366 3.87 5.87 -16.93
N ARG A 367 4.34 4.98 -16.03
CA ARG A 367 3.69 3.70 -15.72
C ARG A 367 2.18 3.87 -15.48
N THR A 368 1.84 4.97 -14.85
CA THR A 368 0.49 5.42 -14.53
C THR A 368 -0.47 5.47 -15.72
N PHE A 369 0.03 5.73 -16.93
CA PHE A 369 -0.78 5.80 -18.14
C PHE A 369 -0.85 4.47 -18.90
N ASN A 370 -0.07 3.46 -18.50
CA ASN A 370 0.07 2.23 -19.27
C ASN A 370 -1.23 1.43 -19.32
N GLY A 371 -1.84 1.18 -18.16
CA GLY A 371 -3.15 0.55 -18.06
C GLY A 371 -4.22 1.38 -18.75
N ASP A 372 -4.26 2.68 -18.47
CA ASP A 372 -5.27 3.63 -18.94
C ASP A 372 -5.34 3.70 -20.47
N ILE A 373 -4.19 3.76 -21.14
CA ILE A 373 -4.10 3.79 -22.61
C ILE A 373 -4.57 2.46 -23.20
N CYS A 374 -4.14 1.33 -22.63
CA CYS A 374 -4.51 0.01 -23.11
C CYS A 374 -6.01 -0.23 -22.94
N MET A 375 -6.55 0.03 -21.74
CA MET A 375 -7.98 -0.05 -21.47
C MET A 375 -8.77 0.92 -22.34
N GLY A 376 -8.22 2.13 -22.56
CA GLY A 376 -8.64 3.14 -23.54
C GLY A 376 -9.06 2.54 -24.87
N CYS A 377 -8.12 1.79 -25.46
CA CYS A 377 -8.31 1.13 -26.74
C CYS A 377 -9.23 -0.11 -26.65
N HIS A 378 -9.17 -0.87 -25.55
CA HIS A 378 -9.98 -2.06 -25.37
C HIS A 378 -11.47 -1.74 -25.22
N GLU A 379 -11.84 -0.74 -24.43
CA GLU A 379 -13.23 -0.29 -24.31
C GLU A 379 -13.76 0.28 -25.62
N ALA A 380 -12.92 1.04 -26.35
CA ALA A 380 -13.27 1.53 -27.69
C ALA A 380 -13.72 0.43 -28.65
N ALA A 381 -13.17 -0.78 -28.49
CA ALA A 381 -13.50 -1.94 -29.32
C ALA A 381 -14.87 -2.56 -28.96
N ILE A 382 -15.40 -2.33 -27.76
CA ILE A 382 -16.69 -2.91 -27.29
C ILE A 382 -17.91 -2.19 -27.89
N HIS A 383 -17.77 -0.90 -28.24
CA HIS A 383 -18.86 -0.06 -28.76
C HIS A 383 -19.21 -0.29 -30.26
N GLY A 384 -18.73 -1.38 -30.86
CA GLY A 384 -19.14 -1.82 -32.20
C GLY A 384 -18.89 -3.32 -32.39
N LYS A 385 -19.74 -4.01 -33.16
CA LYS A 385 -19.63 -5.45 -33.49
C LYS A 385 -18.37 -5.84 -34.27
N SER A 386 -17.34 -5.00 -34.26
CA SER A 386 -16.12 -5.18 -35.01
C SER A 386 -15.04 -4.27 -34.42
N CYS A 387 -13.91 -4.86 -34.04
CA CYS A 387 -12.67 -4.15 -33.72
C CYS A 387 -12.28 -3.14 -34.84
N SER A 388 -12.85 -3.26 -36.05
CA SER A 388 -12.58 -2.39 -37.18
C SER A 388 -12.80 -0.89 -36.91
N ARG A 389 -13.64 -0.46 -35.97
CA ARG A 389 -13.98 0.98 -35.85
C ARG A 389 -12.77 1.86 -35.50
N CYS A 390 -11.93 1.42 -34.56
CA CYS A 390 -10.63 2.04 -34.28
C CYS A 390 -9.59 1.70 -35.36
N HIS A 391 -9.63 0.48 -35.91
CA HIS A 391 -8.60 -0.02 -36.84
C HIS A 391 -8.78 0.47 -38.30
N SER A 392 -9.95 0.99 -38.68
CA SER A 392 -10.28 1.39 -40.06
C SER A 392 -10.72 2.85 -40.20
N SER A 393 -11.21 3.49 -39.14
CA SER A 393 -11.80 4.85 -39.21
C SER A 393 -11.14 5.88 -38.30
N GLY A 394 -10.19 5.49 -37.43
CA GLY A 394 -9.30 6.42 -36.71
C GLY A 394 -9.94 7.35 -35.68
N TYR A 395 -11.25 7.31 -35.45
CA TYR A 395 -11.93 8.21 -34.51
C TYR A 395 -12.98 7.46 -33.69
N ALA A 396 -12.63 7.18 -32.43
CA ALA A 396 -13.57 6.78 -31.38
C ALA A 396 -13.26 7.64 -30.16
N ASN A 397 -14.25 8.40 -29.69
CA ASN A 397 -14.16 9.08 -28.40
C ASN A 397 -14.62 8.07 -27.34
N VAL A 398 -13.74 7.76 -26.40
CA VAL A 398 -14.04 6.88 -25.27
C VAL A 398 -13.69 7.64 -24.00
N SER A 399 -14.62 7.64 -23.05
CA SER A 399 -14.38 8.09 -21.68
C SER A 399 -14.05 6.86 -20.87
N ILE A 400 -12.85 6.80 -20.30
CA ILE A 400 -12.49 5.77 -19.34
C ILE A 400 -12.08 6.44 -18.05
N GLU A 401 -12.65 5.94 -16.96
CA GLU A 401 -12.19 6.25 -15.63
C GLU A 401 -11.23 5.14 -15.20
N SER A 402 -9.94 5.47 -15.24
CA SER A 402 -8.89 4.48 -15.07
C SER A 402 -8.49 4.22 -13.61
N GLU A 403 -7.72 3.14 -13.43
CA GLU A 403 -7.09 2.74 -12.16
C GLU A 403 -6.26 3.89 -11.53
N PRO A 404 -6.11 3.95 -10.19
CA PRO A 404 -5.41 5.05 -9.57
C PRO A 404 -3.91 4.92 -9.82
N SER A 405 -3.46 5.82 -10.68
CA SER A 405 -2.09 6.23 -10.87
C SER A 405 -1.65 7.39 -9.94
N GLY A 406 -2.53 7.77 -9.02
CA GLY A 406 -2.42 8.96 -8.19
C GLY A 406 -1.35 8.88 -7.11
N TYR A 407 -0.89 10.05 -6.66
CA TYR A 407 -0.07 10.15 -5.46
C TYR A 407 -0.99 10.18 -4.23
N CYS A 408 -0.63 9.38 -3.22
CA CYS A 408 -1.28 9.38 -1.92
C CYS A 408 -0.66 10.46 -1.05
N THR A 409 -1.48 11.31 -0.44
CA THR A 409 -1.04 12.23 0.61
C THR A 409 -1.69 11.84 1.92
N ASN A 410 -0.87 11.75 2.97
CA ASN A 410 -1.37 11.60 4.33
C ASN A 410 -1.82 12.97 4.87
N ASN A 411 -2.96 13.01 5.56
CA ASN A 411 -3.58 14.24 6.08
C ASN A 411 -3.64 14.28 7.60
#